data_AF-D3H4J3-F1
#
_entry.id   AF-D3H4J3-F1
#
_cell.length_a   1.000
_cell.length_b   1.000
_cell.length_c   1.000
_cell.angle_alpha   90.00
_cell.angle_beta   90.00
_cell.angle_gamma   90.00
#
_symmetry.space_group_name_H-M   'P 1'
#
loop_
_entity.id
_entity.type
_entity.pdbx_description
1 polymer ?
#
loop_
_entity_poly.entity_id
_entity_poly.type
_entity_poly.pdbx_seq_one_letter_code
_entity_poly.pdbx_strand_id
1 'polypeptide(L)' 'FADKGLVVAQYIRNRRLDFCADAIRHAADDEKLAGIGFHWGFSDQSHFSTVFNQRFGMTPGEYRRKFR' A
#
# COMPACT_ATOMS: atom_id res chain seq x y z
N PHE A 1 23.07 2.79 17.04
CA PHE A 1 21.68 2.55 17.51
C PHE A 1 20.59 3.00 16.53
N ALA A 2 20.86 3.86 15.53
CA ALA A 2 19.85 4.37 14.58
C ALA A 2 19.37 3.35 13.52
N ASP A 3 20.22 2.40 13.09
CA ASP A 3 19.88 1.47 12.00
C ASP A 3 18.70 0.56 12.30
N LYS A 4 18.54 0.13 13.55
CA LYS A 4 17.45 -0.79 13.94
C LYS A 4 16.08 -0.11 13.85
N GLY A 5 15.98 1.18 14.15
CA GLY A 5 14.73 1.93 14.07
C GLY A 5 14.23 2.12 12.64
N LEU A 6 15.16 2.36 11.70
CA LEU A 6 14.85 2.48 10.27
C LEU A 6 14.34 1.14 9.70
N VAL A 7 14.95 0.02 10.09
CA VAL A 7 14.53 -1.31 9.67
C VAL A 7 13.14 -1.66 10.19
N VAL A 8 12.82 -1.35 11.45
CA VAL A 8 11.48 -1.58 12.02
C VAL A 8 10.43 -0.73 11.32
N ALA A 9 10.69 0.56 11.09
CA ALA A 9 9.77 1.44 10.38
C ALA A 9 9.54 0.96 8.93
N GLN A 10 10.60 0.53 8.23
CA GLN A 10 10.50 -0.06 6.90
C GLN A 10 9.69 -1.36 6.91
N TYR A 11 9.93 -2.23 7.89
CA TYR A 11 9.19 -3.50 8.04
C TYR A 11 7.70 -3.24 8.27
N ILE A 12 7.34 -2.31 9.16
CA ILE A 12 5.95 -1.95 9.43
C ILE A 12 5.31 -1.35 8.17
N ARG A 13 5.99 -0.43 7.49
CA ARG A 13 5.50 0.16 6.24
C ARG A 13 5.24 -0.91 5.19
N ASN A 14 6.19 -1.83 5.03
CA ASN A 14 6.03 -2.97 4.16
C ASN A 14 4.77 -3.74 4.59
N ARG A 15 4.68 -4.25 5.82
CA ARG A 15 3.51 -5.03 6.26
C ARG A 15 2.17 -4.31 6.00
N ARG A 16 2.09 -2.99 6.18
CA ARG A 16 0.91 -2.20 5.79
C ARG A 16 0.60 -2.28 4.30
N LEU A 17 1.61 -2.17 3.43
CA LEU A 17 1.45 -2.34 1.98
C LEU A 17 0.96 -3.75 1.59
N ASP A 18 1.36 -4.80 2.31
CA ASP A 18 0.82 -6.15 2.08
C ASP A 18 -0.68 -6.22 2.35
N PHE A 19 -1.11 -5.61 3.47
CA PHE A 19 -2.53 -5.54 3.80
C PHE A 19 -3.31 -4.67 2.82
N CYS A 20 -2.74 -3.55 2.34
CA CYS A 20 -3.36 -2.76 1.28
C CYS A 20 -3.53 -3.60 0.01
N ALA A 21 -2.52 -4.36 -0.41
CA ALA A 21 -2.60 -5.20 -1.60
C ALA A 21 -3.69 -6.27 -1.47
N ASP A 22 -3.82 -6.88 -0.29
CA ASP A 22 -4.89 -7.83 -0.02
C ASP A 22 -6.27 -7.17 -0.05
N ALA A 23 -6.43 -6.02 0.61
CA ALA A 23 -7.67 -5.24 0.60
C ALA A 23 -8.07 -4.82 -0.81
N ILE A 24 -7.12 -4.42 -1.67
CA ILE A 24 -7.39 -4.03 -3.07
C ILE A 24 -7.96 -5.19 -3.88
N ARG A 25 -7.51 -6.44 -3.65
CA ARG A 25 -8.04 -7.62 -4.35
C ARG A 25 -9.49 -7.92 -3.98
N HIS A 26 -9.86 -7.65 -2.73
CA HIS A 26 -11.20 -7.90 -2.20
C HIS A 26 -12.13 -6.68 -2.25
N ALA A 27 -11.62 -5.54 -2.73
CA ALA A 27 -12.39 -4.30 -2.80
C ALA A 27 -13.46 -4.34 -3.90
N ALA A 28 -14.58 -3.66 -3.64
CA ALA A 28 -15.61 -3.39 -4.63
C ALA A 28 -15.09 -2.41 -5.71
N ASP A 29 -15.76 -2.34 -6.87
CA ASP A 29 -15.33 -1.53 -8.02
C ASP A 29 -15.32 -0.03 -7.71
N ASP A 30 -16.30 0.40 -6.92
CA ASP A 30 -16.55 1.77 -6.47
C ASP A 30 -15.67 2.18 -5.29
N GLU A 31 -15.01 1.23 -4.62
CA GLU A 31 -14.10 1.50 -3.51
C GLU A 31 -12.88 2.30 -4.00
N LYS A 32 -12.60 3.40 -3.30
CA LYS A 32 -11.49 4.29 -3.64
C LYS A 32 -10.19 3.73 -3.09
N LEU A 33 -9.21 3.47 -3.97
CA LEU A 33 -7.87 2.99 -3.59
C LEU A 33 -7.17 3.91 -2.56
N ALA A 34 -7.43 5.22 -2.62
CA ALA A 34 -6.95 6.18 -1.63
C ALA A 34 -7.54 5.88 -0.23
N GLY A 35 -8.83 5.55 -0.15
CA GLY A 35 -9.51 5.18 1.10
C GLY A 35 -8.92 3.93 1.76
N ILE A 36 -8.50 2.95 0.94
CA ILE A 36 -7.76 1.78 1.41
C ILE A 36 -6.41 2.20 2.00
N GLY A 37 -5.66 3.07 1.32
CA GLY A 37 -4.40 3.61 1.84
C GLY A 37 -4.58 4.33 3.18
N PHE A 38 -5.60 5.18 3.28
CA PHE A 38 -5.92 5.89 4.52
C PHE A 38 -6.25 4.96 5.69
N HIS A 39 -7.07 3.92 5.45
CA HIS A 39 -7.39 2.91 6.49
C HIS A 39 -6.16 2.20 7.05
N TRP A 40 -5.13 1.98 6.23
CA TRP A 40 -3.88 1.33 6.65
C TRP A 40 -2.80 2.31 7.12
N GLY A 41 -3.15 3.58 7.30
CA GLY A 41 -2.28 4.60 7.91
C GLY A 41 -1.35 5.32 6.92
N PHE A 42 -1.70 5.40 5.64
CA PHE A 42 -1.07 6.31 4.69
C PHE A 42 -1.82 7.63 4.66
N SER A 43 -1.10 8.74 4.82
CA SER A 43 -1.70 10.09 4.91
C SER A 43 -1.91 10.78 3.57
N ASP A 44 -1.35 10.24 2.47
CA ASP A 44 -1.44 10.84 1.15
C ASP A 44 -1.47 9.77 0.06
N GLN A 45 -2.31 9.99 -0.95
CA GLN A 45 -2.52 9.07 -2.06
C GLN A 45 -1.30 8.96 -2.97
N SER A 46 -0.59 10.07 -3.21
CA SER A 46 0.58 10.09 -4.09
C SER A 46 1.74 9.35 -3.44
N HIS A 47 1.97 9.58 -2.15
CA HIS A 47 2.95 8.85 -1.35
C HIS A 47 2.61 7.36 -1.30
N PHE A 48 1.35 7.00 -1.00
CA PHE A 48 0.89 5.61 -1.02
C PHE A 48 1.14 4.93 -2.37
N SER A 49 0.72 5.56 -3.47
CA SER A 49 0.90 5.00 -4.82
C SER A 49 2.37 4.81 -5.17
N THR A 50 3.23 5.75 -4.76
CA THR A 50 4.68 5.69 -4.97
C THR A 50 5.29 4.52 -4.20
N VAL A 51 5.03 4.40 -2.90
CA VAL A 51 5.63 3.31 -2.09
C VAL A 51 5.02 1.95 -2.41
N PHE A 52 3.76 1.90 -2.86
CA PHE A 52 3.11 0.70 -3.34
C PHE A 52 3.76 0.23 -4.64
N ASN A 53 3.98 1.13 -5.60
CA ASN A 53 4.69 0.82 -6.83
C ASN A 53 6.13 0.36 -6.55
N GLN A 54 6.86 1.03 -5.66
CA GLN A 54 8.21 0.60 -5.26
C GLN A 54 8.23 -0.82 -4.69
N ARG A 55 7.16 -1.27 -4.03
CA ARG A 55 7.07 -2.61 -3.45
C ARG A 55 6.60 -3.67 -4.45
N PHE A 56 5.57 -3.38 -5.25
CA PHE A 56 4.88 -4.37 -6.09
C PHE A 56 5.19 -4.23 -7.59
N GLY A 57 5.94 -3.21 -8.00
CA GLY A 57 6.31 -2.93 -9.39
C GLY A 57 5.16 -2.42 -10.27
N MET A 58 4.01 -2.08 -9.68
CA MET A 58 2.86 -1.49 -10.37
C MET A 58 2.03 -0.63 -9.43
N THR A 59 1.24 0.28 -9.97
CA THR A 59 0.35 1.13 -9.18
C THR A 59 -0.80 0.34 -8.54
N PRO A 60 -1.42 0.83 -7.46
CA PRO A 60 -2.60 0.20 -6.85
C PRO A 60 -3.73 -0.07 -7.86
N GLY A 61 -3.91 0.82 -8.85
CA GLY A 61 -4.95 0.69 -9.88
C GLY A 61 -4.65 -0.42 -10.88
N GLU A 62 -3.40 -0.55 -11.32
CA GLU A 62 -2.95 -1.67 -12.16
C GLU A 62 -3.02 -2.99 -11.40
N TYR A 63 -2.63 -2.99 -10.12
CA TYR A 63 -2.72 -4.15 -9.25
C TYR A 63 -4.17 -4.65 -9.12
N ARG A 64 -5.12 -3.72 -8.91
CA ARG A 64 -6.56 -4.04 -8.92
C ARG A 64 -7.01 -4.64 -10.25
N ARG A 65 -6.55 -4.11 -11.38
CA ARG A 65 -6.95 -4.63 -12.71
C ARG A 65 -6.33 -6.00 -13.03
N LYS A 66 -5.16 -6.32 -12.47
CA LYS A 66 -4.39 -7.51 -12.79
C LYS A 66 -4.73 -8.72 -11.92
N PHE A 67 -5.02 -8.49 -10.65
CA PHE A 67 -5.20 -9.54 -9.63
C PHE A 67 -6.63 -9.68 -9.12
N ARG A 68 -7.57 -9.14 -9.88
CA ARG A 68 -9.00 -9.25 -9.63
C ARG A 68 -9.66 -10.06 -10.72
#